data_AF-A0A848ZJZ5-F1
#
_entry.id   AF-A0A848ZJZ5-F1
#
_cell.length_a   1.000
_cell.length_b   1.000
_cell.length_c   1.000
_cell.angle_alpha   90.00
_cell.angle_beta   90.00
_cell.angle_gamma   90.00
#
_symmetry.space_group_name_H-M   'P 1'
#
loop_
_entity.id
_entity.type
_entity.pdbx_description
1 polymer ?
#
loop_
_entity_poly.entity_id
_entity_poly.type
_entity_poly.pdbx_seq_one_letter_code
_entity_poly.pdbx_strand_id
1 'polypeptide(L)' 'MDQQKPSPKIIKSRFNMIAEGVIPQEAFENLQEKHVKIFLTEPDPRKWPPELTHLKKYVPEDTVA' A
#
# COMPACT_ATOMS: atom_id res chain seq x y z
N MET A 1 -10.12 -2.52 -29.70
CA MET A 1 -9.28 -1.51 -29.03
C MET A 1 -9.28 -1.86 -27.56
N ASP A 2 -8.31 -2.65 -27.12
CA ASP A 2 -8.17 -3.00 -25.71
C ASP A 2 -7.79 -1.73 -24.95
N GLN A 3 -8.73 -1.22 -24.17
CA GLN A 3 -8.48 -0.13 -23.23
C GLN A 3 -7.49 -0.66 -22.19
N GLN A 4 -6.20 -0.42 -22.40
CA GLN A 4 -5.18 -0.59 -21.38
C GLN A 4 -5.53 0.36 -20.24
N LYS A 5 -6.21 -0.16 -19.21
CA LYS A 5 -6.39 0.56 -17.94
C LYS A 5 -5.01 0.99 -17.47
N PRO A 6 -4.75 2.29 -17.21
CA PRO A 6 -3.47 2.73 -16.72
C PRO A 6 -3.14 1.95 -15.45
N SER A 7 -1.96 1.32 -15.43
CA SER A 7 -1.50 0.62 -14.23
C SER A 7 -1.46 1.62 -13.07
N PRO A 8 -2.01 1.28 -11.89
CA PRO A 8 -1.99 2.18 -10.75
C PRO A 8 -0.55 2.62 -10.46
N LYS A 9 -0.33 3.93 -10.30
CA LYS A 9 1.00 4.48 -10.02
C LYS A 9 1.44 4.01 -8.63
N ILE A 10 2.65 3.45 -8.54
CA ILE A 10 3.23 3.05 -7.25
C ILE A 10 3.56 4.30 -6.43
N ILE A 11 3.12 4.31 -5.18
CA ILE A 11 3.44 5.31 -4.17
C ILE A 11 4.86 5.02 -3.67
N LYS A 12 5.83 5.73 -4.24
CA LYS A 12 7.27 5.49 -4.03
C LYS A 12 7.69 5.55 -2.55
N SER A 13 7.08 6.44 -1.76
CA SER A 13 7.39 6.52 -0.32
C SER A 13 7.11 5.21 0.40
N ARG A 14 5.98 4.55 0.10
CA ARG A 14 5.62 3.25 0.70
C ARG A 14 6.54 2.13 0.25
N PHE A 15 6.95 2.15 -1.03
CA PHE A 15 7.95 1.20 -1.52
C PHE A 15 9.29 1.37 -0.78
N ASN A 16 9.77 2.60 -0.62
CA ASN A 16 11.01 2.88 0.08
C ASN A 16 10.94 2.45 1.56
N MET A 17 9.81 2.68 2.23
CA MET A 17 9.63 2.24 3.63
C MET A 17 9.73 0.72 3.81
N ILE A 18 9.30 -0.06 2.82
CA ILE A 18 9.49 -1.52 2.82
C ILE A 18 10.98 -1.83 2.59
N ALA A 19 11.60 -1.21 1.58
CA ALA A 19 12.99 -1.46 1.21
C ALA A 19 13.99 -1.06 2.32
N GLU A 20 13.70 -0.01 3.07
CA GLU A 20 14.50 0.50 4.18
C GLU A 20 14.21 -0.23 5.51
N GLY A 21 13.24 -1.16 5.53
CA GLY A 21 12.86 -1.90 6.74
C GLY A 21 12.09 -1.08 7.78
N VAL A 22 11.60 0.11 7.43
CA VAL A 22 10.71 0.92 8.28
C VAL A 22 9.41 0.16 8.54
N ILE A 23 8.90 -0.51 7.52
CA ILE A 23 7.81 -1.48 7.67
C ILE A 23 8.43 -2.88 7.71
N PRO A 24 8.34 -3.59 8.84
CA PRO A 24 8.90 -4.93 8.97
C PRO A 24 8.23 -5.90 7.99
N GLN A 25 8.99 -6.86 7.46
CA GLN A 25 8.49 -7.82 6.46
C GLN A 25 7.37 -8.71 7.03
N GLU A 26 7.42 -8.98 8.33
CA GLU A 26 6.42 -9.70 9.13
C GLU A 26 5.03 -9.03 9.05
N ALA A 27 4.99 -7.71 8.81
CA ALA A 27 3.73 -7.00 8.60
C ALA A 27 3.01 -7.41 7.30
N PHE A 28 3.71 -8.10 6.38
CA PHE A 28 3.18 -8.57 5.11
C PHE A 28 3.02 -10.11 5.03
N GLU A 29 3.49 -10.88 6.00
CA GLU A 29 3.48 -12.35 5.94
C GLU A 29 2.09 -12.97 5.74
N ASN A 30 1.05 -12.33 6.30
CA ASN A 30 -0.34 -12.80 6.18
C ASN A 30 -1.11 -12.08 5.05
N LEU A 31 -0.43 -11.30 4.22
CA LEU A 31 -1.04 -10.52 3.15
C LEU A 31 -0.91 -11.23 1.80
N GLN A 32 -2.01 -11.24 1.06
CA GLN A 32 -2.01 -11.67 -0.34
C GLN A 32 -1.37 -10.59 -1.22
N GLU A 33 -0.86 -10.99 -2.38
CA GLU A 33 -0.29 -10.06 -3.38
C GLU A 33 -1.22 -8.89 -3.70
N LYS A 34 -2.54 -9.14 -3.76
CA LYS A 34 -3.56 -8.09 -3.97
C LYS A 34 -3.54 -7.02 -2.88
N HIS A 35 -3.25 -7.39 -1.63
CA HIS A 35 -3.16 -6.47 -0.50
C HIS A 35 -1.89 -5.63 -0.58
N VAL A 36 -0.76 -6.25 -0.93
CA VAL A 36 0.51 -5.54 -1.16
C VAL A 36 0.34 -4.51 -2.28
N LYS A 37 -0.32 -4.89 -3.37
CA LYS A 37 -0.64 -3.98 -4.48
C LYS A 37 -1.50 -2.80 -4.03
N ILE A 38 -2.55 -3.02 -3.23
CA ILE A 38 -3.39 -1.95 -2.69
C ILE A 38 -2.55 -1.00 -1.82
N PHE A 39 -1.75 -1.54 -0.89
CA PHE A 39 -0.86 -0.74 -0.07
C PHE A 39 0.07 0.14 -0.90
N LEU A 40 0.62 -0.37 -2.00
CA LEU A 40 1.52 0.36 -2.87
C LEU A 40 0.83 1.36 -3.81
N THR A 41 -0.49 1.34 -3.98
CA THR A 41 -1.15 2.08 -5.07
C THR A 41 -2.40 2.88 -4.69
N GLU A 42 -3.09 2.54 -3.60
CA GLU A 42 -4.26 3.28 -3.11
C GLU A 42 -3.84 4.32 -2.05
N PRO A 43 -3.85 5.62 -2.37
CA PRO A 43 -3.41 6.64 -1.41
C PRO A 43 -4.26 6.70 -0.16
N ASP A 44 -5.58 6.50 -0.24
CA ASP A 44 -6.50 6.67 0.88
C ASP A 44 -6.60 5.41 1.77
N PRO A 45 -6.07 5.43 3.02
CA PRO A 45 -6.12 4.28 3.91
C PRO A 45 -7.54 3.88 4.33
N ARG A 46 -8.54 4.75 4.14
CA ARG A 46 -9.96 4.43 4.42
C ARG A 46 -10.56 3.50 3.38
N LYS A 47 -9.98 3.43 2.18
CA LYS A 47 -10.41 2.51 1.10
C LYS A 47 -9.73 1.15 1.16
N TRP A 48 -8.77 0.99 2.07
CA TRP A 48 -8.05 -0.27 2.20
C TRP A 48 -8.94 -1.36 2.81
N PRO A 49 -8.75 -2.63 2.41
CA PRO A 49 -9.45 -3.74 3.02
C PRO A 49 -9.02 -3.91 4.49
N PRO A 50 -9.84 -4.55 5.33
CA PRO A 50 -9.57 -4.73 6.77
C PRO A 50 -8.21 -5.37 7.06
N GLU A 51 -7.74 -6.27 6.19
CA GLU A 51 -6.45 -6.95 6.28
C GLU A 51 -5.27 -5.98 6.28
N LEU A 52 -5.41 -4.76 5.76
CA LEU A 52 -4.35 -3.74 5.77
C LEU A 52 -4.45 -2.77 6.95
N THR A 53 -5.41 -2.94 7.86
CA THR A 53 -5.67 -1.99 8.96
C THR A 53 -4.44 -1.80 9.85
N HIS A 54 -3.67 -2.85 10.12
CA HIS A 54 -2.45 -2.78 10.91
C HIS A 54 -1.32 -1.99 10.24
N LEU A 55 -1.38 -1.80 8.92
CA LEU A 55 -0.39 -1.00 8.19
C LEU A 55 -0.65 0.51 8.27
N LYS A 56 -1.85 0.93 8.70
CA LYS A 56 -2.22 2.36 8.81
C LYS A 56 -1.28 3.15 9.72
N LYS A 57 -0.73 2.52 10.76
CA LYS A 57 0.23 3.14 11.68
C LYS A 57 1.55 3.57 11.02
N TYR A 58 1.87 3.03 9.84
CA TYR A 58 3.09 3.37 9.12
C TYR A 58 2.87 4.51 8.11
N VAL A 59 1.63 4.83 7.76
CA VAL A 59 1.34 5.94 6.84
C VAL A 59 0.88 7.15 7.64
N PRO A 60 1.47 8.34 7.41
CA PRO A 60 1.00 9.56 8.07
C PRO A 60 -0.45 9.86 7.67
N GLU A 61 -1.25 10.29 8.64
CA GLU A 61 -2.69 10.62 8.47
C GLU A 61 -2.91 11.70 7.39
N ASP A 62 -1.90 12.54 7.13
CA ASP A 62 -1.92 13.61 6.12
C ASP A 62 -1.74 13.14 4.67
N THR A 63 -1.70 11.83 4.40
CA THR A 63 -1.71 11.31 3.01
C THR A 63 -3.10 11.31 2.36
N VAL A 64 -4.07 11.95 3.01
CA VAL A 64 -5.40 12.28 2.48
C VAL A 64 -5.29 13.60 1.70
N ALA A 65 -4.79 13.52 0.46
CA ALA A 65 -4.95 14.59 -0.53
C ALA A 65 -6.24 14.39 -1.33
#